data_AF-A0A410WWZ3-F1
#
_entry.id   AF-A0A410WWZ3-F1
#
_cell.length_a   1.000
_cell.length_b   1.000
_cell.length_c   1.000
_cell.angle_alpha   90.00
_cell.angle_beta   90.00
_cell.angle_gamma   90.00
#
_symmetry.space_group_name_H-M   'P 1'
#
loop_
_entity.id
_entity.type
_entity.pdbx_description
1 polymer ?
#
loop_
_entity_poly.entity_id
_entity_poly.type
_entity_poly.pdbx_seq_one_letter_code
_entity_poly.pdbx_strand_id
1 'polypeptide(L)'
;MGLHGHAAIVGDWDGVTVSIEGSGYSPGLTSLDDWFKKRPNTKVMRWTGASSQAINAGFWAKSYVSTHPNATFSLINTLGDQDKVYCSKIPWMAFYYGSNIAIDGHSYIADMVYSPYAWLSASKMSAVAAIGAM
;
A
#
# COMPACT_ATOMS: atom_id res chain seq x y z
N MET A 1 2.66 -17.25 -9.25
CA MET A 1 2.46 -15.78 -9.22
C MET A 1 3.79 -15.16 -9.59
N GLY A 2 3.82 -14.40 -10.69
CA GLY A 2 5.03 -13.96 -11.38
C GLY A 2 5.91 -13.01 -10.57
N LEU A 3 7.12 -12.82 -11.09
CA LEU A 3 8.34 -12.17 -10.57
C LEU A 3 8.21 -10.79 -9.86
N HIS A 4 7.02 -10.21 -9.79
CA HIS A 4 6.78 -8.87 -9.25
C HIS A 4 5.70 -8.99 -8.15
N GLY A 5 6.09 -8.84 -6.88
CA GLY A 5 5.17 -8.93 -5.73
C GLY A 5 4.01 -7.93 -5.82
N HIS A 6 3.00 -8.09 -4.95
CA HIS A 6 1.87 -7.16 -4.85
C HIS A 6 1.75 -6.65 -3.42
N ALA A 7 1.42 -5.38 -3.26
CA ALA A 7 1.32 -4.73 -1.95
C ALA A 7 -0.07 -4.11 -1.76
N ALA A 8 -0.50 -4.07 -0.50
CA ALA A 8 -1.68 -3.37 -0.04
C ALA A 8 -1.45 -2.82 1.36
N ILE A 9 -2.32 -1.91 1.77
CA ILE A 9 -2.39 -1.41 3.15
C ILE A 9 -3.75 -1.75 3.73
N VAL A 10 -3.80 -2.09 5.02
CA VAL A 10 -5.07 -2.27 5.73
C VAL A 10 -5.71 -0.91 5.92
N GLY A 11 -6.93 -0.73 5.40
CA GLY A 11 -7.64 0.54 5.33
C GLY A 11 -8.24 0.98 6.67
N ASP A 12 -8.62 0.04 7.54
CA ASP A 12 -9.07 0.31 8.91
C ASP A 12 -9.31 -1.01 9.68
N TRP A 13 -10.03 -0.88 10.80
CA TRP A 13 -10.48 -1.96 11.66
C TRP A 13 -11.56 -2.86 11.04
N ASP A 14 -12.20 -2.48 9.92
CA ASP A 14 -13.18 -3.33 9.20
C ASP A 14 -12.50 -4.51 8.48
N GLY A 15 -11.17 -4.58 8.49
CA GLY A 15 -10.43 -5.69 7.91
C GLY A 15 -10.44 -5.67 6.38
N VAL A 16 -10.40 -4.48 5.79
CA VAL A 16 -10.25 -4.29 4.33
C VAL A 16 -8.83 -3.89 3.98
N THR A 17 -8.36 -4.33 2.82
CA THR A 17 -7.11 -3.91 2.20
C THR A 17 -7.38 -2.96 1.05
N VAL A 18 -6.54 -1.93 0.91
CA VAL A 18 -6.56 -0.97 -0.20
C VAL A 18 -5.41 -1.29 -1.16
N SER A 19 -5.74 -1.51 -2.43
CA SER A 19 -4.76 -1.79 -3.50
C SER A 19 -5.32 -1.45 -4.88
N ILE A 20 -4.49 -1.63 -5.91
CA ILE A 20 -4.88 -1.55 -7.32
C ILE A 20 -4.37 -2.78 -8.05
N GLU A 21 -5.24 -3.47 -8.78
CA GLU A 21 -4.99 -4.82 -9.33
C GLU A 21 -4.05 -4.83 -10.56
N GLY A 22 -3.81 -3.67 -11.18
CA GLY A 22 -2.94 -3.53 -12.35
C GLY A 22 -3.56 -2.68 -13.44
N SER A 23 -3.02 -2.79 -14.65
CA SER A 23 -3.50 -2.03 -15.82
C SER A 23 -5.00 -2.22 -16.07
N GLY A 24 -5.71 -1.11 -16.31
CA GLY A 24 -7.16 -1.11 -16.54
C GLY A 24 -8.03 -1.12 -15.27
N TYR A 25 -7.42 -1.17 -14.08
CA TYR A 25 -8.13 -1.09 -12.81
C TYR A 25 -7.94 0.28 -12.15
N SER A 26 -8.88 0.63 -11.29
CA SER A 26 -8.79 1.75 -10.33
C SER A 26 -8.48 1.22 -8.92
N PRO A 27 -8.03 2.06 -7.98
CA PRO A 27 -7.90 1.70 -6.58
C PRO A 27 -9.20 1.12 -6.03
N GLY A 28 -9.10 0.08 -5.22
CA GLY A 28 -10.25 -0.63 -4.70
C GLY A 28 -10.02 -1.19 -3.29
N LEU A 29 -11.13 -1.53 -2.66
CA LEU A 29 -11.17 -2.23 -1.39
C LEU A 29 -11.33 -3.73 -1.64
N THR A 30 -10.66 -4.55 -0.84
CA THR A 30 -10.82 -6.01 -0.83
C THR A 30 -10.86 -6.46 0.62
N SER A 31 -11.71 -7.43 0.98
CA SER A 31 -11.69 -7.98 2.34
C SER A 31 -10.36 -8.68 2.61
N LEU A 32 -9.90 -8.72 3.87
CA LEU A 32 -8.68 -9.46 4.23
C LEU A 32 -8.79 -10.95 3.88
N ASP A 33 -9.96 -11.56 4.08
CA ASP A 33 -10.21 -12.95 3.69
C ASP A 33 -10.02 -13.18 2.19
N ASP A 34 -10.61 -12.33 1.35
CA ASP A 34 -10.47 -12.47 -0.10
C ASP A 34 -9.05 -12.13 -0.56
N TRP A 35 -8.38 -11.19 0.12
CA TRP A 35 -6.97 -10.91 -0.10
C TRP A 35 -6.13 -12.17 0.12
N PHE A 36 -6.24 -12.82 1.27
CA PHE A 36 -5.43 -14.00 1.59
C PHE A 36 -5.78 -15.20 0.70
N LYS A 37 -7.05 -15.36 0.30
CA LYS A 37 -7.46 -16.38 -0.69
C LYS A 37 -6.82 -16.13 -2.06
N LYS A 38 -6.83 -14.88 -2.53
CA LYS A 38 -6.26 -14.51 -3.85
C LYS A 38 -4.73 -14.49 -3.83
N ARG A 39 -4.13 -14.18 -2.68
CA ARG A 39 -2.69 -14.01 -2.47
C ARG A 39 -2.23 -14.91 -1.32
N PRO A 40 -2.16 -16.23 -1.57
CA PRO A 40 -1.89 -17.22 -0.52
C PRO A 40 -0.47 -17.14 0.04
N ASN A 41 0.44 -16.39 -0.59
CA ASN A 41 1.81 -16.14 -0.10
C ASN A 41 1.98 -14.66 0.23
N THR A 42 1.49 -14.24 1.39
CA THR A 42 1.51 -12.84 1.85
C THR A 42 2.37 -12.69 3.09
N LYS A 43 3.29 -11.72 3.10
CA LYS A 43 3.97 -11.26 4.31
C LYS A 43 3.24 -10.03 4.87
N VAL A 44 2.93 -10.06 6.15
CA VAL A 44 2.27 -8.95 6.84
C VAL A 44 3.33 -8.12 7.56
N MET A 45 3.45 -6.87 7.15
CA MET A 45 4.34 -5.90 7.77
C MET A 45 3.54 -4.95 8.66
N ARG A 46 4.08 -4.58 9.81
CA ARG A 46 3.49 -3.64 10.76
C ARG A 46 4.46 -2.51 11.07
N TRP A 47 3.93 -1.30 11.04
CA TRP A 47 4.63 -0.09 11.48
C TRP A 47 5.02 -0.18 12.95
N THR A 48 6.27 0.13 13.28
CA THR A 48 6.81 0.06 14.64
C THR A 48 6.87 1.41 15.35
N GLY A 49 6.46 2.49 14.69
CA GLY A 49 6.30 3.80 15.31
C GLY A 49 4.99 3.94 16.08
N ALA A 50 4.49 5.18 16.24
CA ALA A 50 3.25 5.42 16.96
C ALA A 50 2.05 4.77 16.23
N SER A 51 1.17 4.10 16.97
CA SER A 51 0.01 3.41 16.40
C SER A 51 -0.92 4.34 15.61
N SER A 52 -1.08 5.59 16.07
CA SER A 52 -1.86 6.63 15.37
C SER A 52 -1.36 6.87 13.94
N GLN A 53 -0.06 6.74 13.68
CA GLN A 53 0.50 6.90 12.35
C GLN A 53 0.07 5.79 11.40
N ALA A 54 -0.01 4.54 11.88
CA ALA A 54 -0.50 3.44 11.06
C ALA A 54 -2.01 3.55 10.82
N ILE A 55 -2.76 3.96 11.84
CA ILE A 55 -4.22 4.15 11.77
C ILE A 55 -4.57 5.25 10.77
N ASN A 56 -3.92 6.41 10.87
CA ASN A 56 -4.17 7.54 9.97
C ASN A 56 -3.81 7.20 8.52
N ALA A 57 -2.72 6.44 8.31
CA ALA A 57 -2.35 5.96 6.98
C ALA A 57 -3.44 5.04 6.41
N GLY A 58 -3.93 4.09 7.19
CA GLY A 58 -5.06 3.23 6.79
C GLY A 58 -6.29 4.05 6.39
N PHE A 59 -6.74 4.95 7.27
CA PHE A 59 -7.92 5.79 7.03
C PHE A 59 -7.78 6.66 5.78
N TRP A 60 -6.59 7.23 5.57
CA TRP A 60 -6.30 7.97 4.35
C TRP A 60 -6.43 7.07 3.12
N ALA A 61 -5.87 5.86 3.15
CA ALA A 61 -5.96 4.92 2.03
C ALA A 61 -7.40 4.52 1.72
N LYS A 62 -8.23 4.29 2.74
CA LYS A 62 -9.66 3.98 2.55
C LYS A 62 -10.40 5.17 1.91
N SER A 63 -10.14 6.39 2.39
CA SER A 63 -10.70 7.62 1.83
C SER A 63 -10.24 7.89 0.40
N TYR A 64 -8.99 7.55 0.08
CA TYR A 64 -8.40 7.73 -1.25
C TYR A 64 -9.21 7.01 -2.34
N VAL A 65 -9.70 5.78 -2.08
CA VAL A 65 -10.56 5.05 -3.02
C VAL A 65 -11.82 5.84 -3.39
N SER A 66 -12.47 6.45 -2.40
CA SER A 66 -13.70 7.22 -2.62
C SER A 66 -13.46 8.59 -3.27
N THR A 67 -12.31 9.21 -2.98
CA THR A 67 -11.98 10.57 -3.45
C THR A 67 -11.30 10.58 -4.81
N HIS A 68 -10.67 9.47 -5.20
CA HIS A 68 -9.95 9.32 -6.47
C HIS A 68 -10.47 8.11 -7.28
N PRO A 69 -11.78 8.05 -7.60
CA PRO A 69 -12.36 6.90 -8.30
C PRO A 69 -11.80 6.71 -9.73
N ASN A 70 -11.29 7.80 -10.31
CA ASN A 70 -10.71 7.83 -11.65
C ASN A 70 -9.19 7.64 -11.67
N ALA A 71 -8.55 7.41 -10.50
CA ALA A 71 -7.13 7.10 -10.48
C ALA A 71 -6.86 5.79 -11.23
N THR A 72 -5.80 5.78 -12.03
CA THR A 72 -5.47 4.67 -12.94
C THR A 72 -4.11 4.08 -12.63
N PHE A 73 -3.92 2.83 -13.06
CA PHE A 73 -2.63 2.18 -12.90
C PHE A 73 -1.56 2.78 -13.81
N SER A 74 -0.42 3.18 -13.25
CA SER A 74 0.79 3.54 -14.00
C SER A 74 2.03 3.34 -13.15
N LEU A 75 3.08 2.75 -13.75
CA LEU A 75 4.41 2.61 -13.14
C LEU A 75 5.30 3.83 -13.37
N ILE A 76 5.03 4.65 -14.39
CA ILE A 76 5.83 5.83 -14.73
C ILE A 76 5.12 7.05 -14.17
N ASN A 77 5.57 7.53 -13.01
CA ASN A 77 5.11 8.77 -12.37
C ASN A 77 5.97 9.16 -11.15
N THR A 78 5.75 10.38 -10.70
CA THR A 78 6.21 10.90 -9.42
C THR A 78 5.46 10.23 -8.26
N LEU A 79 6.15 9.94 -7.14
CA LEU A 79 5.55 9.27 -5.97
C LEU A 79 4.31 9.99 -5.40
N GLY A 80 4.23 11.31 -5.50
CA GLY A 80 3.09 12.11 -5.03
C GLY A 80 1.91 12.21 -6.01
N ASP A 81 2.02 11.68 -7.23
CA ASP A 81 0.91 11.69 -8.19
C ASP A 81 -0.23 10.79 -7.69
N GLN A 82 -1.40 11.39 -7.43
CA GLN A 82 -2.58 10.71 -6.90
C GLN A 82 -3.54 10.21 -7.99
N ASP A 83 -3.34 10.58 -9.26
CA ASP A 83 -4.17 10.15 -10.38
C ASP A 83 -3.60 8.92 -11.10
N LYS A 84 -2.28 8.74 -10.97
CA LYS A 84 -1.56 7.60 -11.53
C LYS A 84 -0.89 6.83 -10.40
N VAL A 85 -1.25 5.57 -10.19
CA VAL A 85 -0.80 4.81 -9.02
C VAL A 85 -0.47 3.35 -9.32
N TYR A 86 0.19 2.68 -8.38
CA TYR A 86 0.47 1.25 -8.45
C TYR A 86 0.40 0.65 -7.03
N CYS A 87 0.36 -0.68 -6.95
CA CYS A 87 0.03 -1.41 -5.72
C CYS A 87 0.87 -0.99 -4.49
N SER A 88 2.19 -0.81 -4.64
CA SER A 88 3.08 -0.38 -3.56
C SER A 88 3.19 1.13 -3.37
N LYS A 89 2.66 1.93 -4.31
CA LYS A 89 2.55 3.39 -4.17
C LYS A 89 1.46 3.78 -3.19
N ILE A 90 0.32 3.08 -3.21
CA ILE A 90 -0.83 3.39 -2.36
C ILE A 90 -0.43 3.36 -0.87
N PRO A 91 0.25 2.31 -0.36
CA PRO A 91 0.76 2.32 1.02
C PRO A 91 1.76 3.46 1.28
N TRP A 92 2.60 3.83 0.31
CA TRP A 92 3.57 4.91 0.48
C TRP A 92 2.87 6.25 0.65
N MET A 93 1.92 6.55 -0.24
CA MET A 93 1.09 7.77 -0.19
C MET A 93 0.27 7.82 1.09
N ALA A 94 -0.22 6.67 1.57
CA ALA A 94 -0.96 6.59 2.82
C ALA A 94 -0.13 7.04 4.02
N PHE A 95 1.13 6.60 4.13
CA PHE A 95 2.03 7.09 5.18
C PHE A 95 2.39 8.57 4.97
N TYR A 96 2.63 8.98 3.73
CA TYR A 96 3.03 10.36 3.42
C TYR A 96 1.90 11.37 3.70
N TYR A 97 0.74 11.21 3.05
CA TYR A 97 -0.38 12.15 3.15
C TYR A 97 -1.26 11.92 4.38
N GLY A 98 -1.41 10.68 4.84
CA GLY A 98 -2.21 10.37 6.03
C GLY A 98 -1.49 10.67 7.34
N SER A 99 -0.16 10.53 7.36
CA SER A 99 0.61 10.52 8.62
C SER A 99 1.85 11.40 8.60
N ASN A 100 2.09 12.16 7.52
CA ASN A 100 3.26 13.01 7.34
C ASN A 100 4.59 12.23 7.52
N ILE A 101 4.64 11.00 7.01
CA ILE A 101 5.80 10.11 7.09
C ILE A 101 6.35 9.85 5.70
N ALA A 102 7.56 10.34 5.46
CA ALA A 102 8.37 9.98 4.32
C ALA A 102 9.03 8.61 4.55
N ILE A 103 8.43 7.54 4.03
CA ILE A 103 9.02 6.19 4.08
C ILE A 103 10.36 6.22 3.36
N ASP A 104 11.40 5.76 4.07
CA ASP A 104 12.81 5.75 3.64
C ASP A 104 13.34 7.13 3.19
N GLY A 105 12.72 8.22 3.66
CA GLY A 105 13.13 9.59 3.37
C GLY A 105 12.73 10.10 1.99
N HIS A 106 11.93 9.35 1.24
CA HIS A 106 11.45 9.79 -0.08
C HIS A 106 10.40 10.90 0.05
N SER A 107 10.49 11.92 -0.82
CA SER A 107 9.51 13.01 -0.88
C SER A 107 8.47 12.78 -1.98
N TYR A 108 7.38 13.54 -1.94
CA TYR A 108 6.31 13.47 -2.94
C TYR A 108 6.76 13.85 -4.37
N ILE A 109 7.89 14.53 -4.53
CA ILE A 109 8.46 14.89 -5.84
C ILE A 109 9.48 13.87 -6.36
N ALA A 110 9.72 12.78 -5.63
CA ALA A 110 10.65 11.74 -6.07
C ALA A 110 10.12 11.04 -7.33
N ASP A 111 10.94 11.02 -8.38
CA ASP A 111 10.67 10.33 -9.64
C ASP A 111 11.26 8.92 -9.59
N MET A 112 10.53 8.01 -8.95
CA MET A 112 10.96 6.63 -8.72
C MET A 112 9.79 5.68 -8.53
N VAL A 113 10.07 4.38 -8.68
CA VAL A 113 9.13 3.30 -8.34
C VAL A 113 9.51 2.70 -6.99
N TYR A 114 8.65 2.88 -5.99
CA TYR A 114 8.78 2.21 -4.70
C TYR A 114 8.28 0.76 -4.81
N SER A 115 9.20 -0.19 -5.01
CA SER A 115 8.82 -1.57 -5.30
C SER A 115 8.07 -2.26 -4.14
N PRO A 116 7.20 -3.24 -4.41
CA PRO A 116 6.52 -4.01 -3.36
C PRO A 116 7.48 -4.68 -2.37
N TYR A 117 8.64 -5.14 -2.84
CA TYR A 117 9.64 -5.76 -1.98
C TYR A 117 10.41 -4.78 -1.10
N ALA A 118 10.45 -3.49 -1.45
CA ALA A 118 11.08 -2.45 -0.62
C ALA A 118 10.42 -2.37 0.77
N TRP A 119 9.12 -2.67 0.87
CA TRP A 119 8.39 -2.75 2.15
C TRP A 119 8.93 -3.79 3.13
N LEU A 120 9.59 -4.85 2.65
CA LEU A 120 10.18 -5.88 3.52
C LEU A 120 11.40 -5.37 4.29
N SER A 121 12.08 -4.36 3.75
CA SER A 121 13.27 -3.73 4.33
C SER A 121 13.03 -2.27 4.72
N ALA A 122 11.80 -1.77 4.59
CA ALA A 122 11.45 -0.39 4.89
C ALA A 122 11.73 -0.05 6.36
N SER A 123 12.26 1.14 6.57
CA SER A 123 12.50 1.65 7.92
C SER A 123 11.22 1.66 8.75
N LYS A 124 11.33 1.23 10.02
CA LYS A 124 10.21 1.12 10.97
C LYS A 124 9.06 0.21 10.51
N MET A 125 9.32 -0.75 9.64
CA MET A 125 8.43 -1.88 9.37
C MET A 125 8.98 -3.16 9.98
N SER A 126 8.11 -3.97 10.55
CA SER A 126 8.45 -5.29 11.11
C SER A 126 7.51 -6.34 10.56
N ALA A 127 8.05 -7.50 10.19
CA ALA A 127 7.22 -8.64 9.81
C ALA A 127 6.51 -9.19 11.06
N VAL A 128 5.19 -9.31 11.00
CA VAL A 128 4.36 -9.81 12.11
C VAL A 128 3.64 -11.11 11.78
N ALA A 129 3.51 -11.44 10.50
CA ALA A 129 2.99 -12.73 10.05
C ALA A 129 3.48 -13.05 8.64
N ALA A 130 3.48 -14.34 8.32
CA ALA A 130 3.56 -14.84 6.95
C ALA A 130 2.37 -15.80 6.77
N ILE A 131 1.54 -15.52 5.76
CA ILE A 131 0.39 -16.34 5.37
C ILE A 131 0.79 -17.06 4.09
N GLY A 132 0.67 -18.40 4.09
CA GLY A 132 1.21 -19.27 3.04
C GLY A 132 2.28 -20.20 3.58
N ALA A 133 2.40 -21.38 2.98
CA ALA A 133 3.25 -22.46 3.48
C ALA A 133 4.72 -22.04 3.61
N MET A 134 5.31 -22.44 4.74
CA MET A 134 6.75 -22.63 4.92
C MET A 134 7.28 -23.64 3.91
#